data_AF-A0A9X8D4I5-F1
#
_entry.id   AF-A0A9X8D4I5-F1
#
_cell.length_a   1.000
_cell.length_b   1.000
_cell.length_c   1.000
_cell.angle_alpha   90.00
_cell.angle_beta   90.00
_cell.angle_gamma   90.00
#
_symmetry.space_group_name_H-M   'P 1'
#
loop_
_entity.id
_entity.type
_entity.pdbx_description
1 polymer ?
#
loop_
_entity_poly.entity_id
_entity_poly.type
_entity_poly.pdbx_seq_one_letter_code
_entity_poly.pdbx_strand_id
1 'polypeptide(L)' 'MRYLICTVDVSPCPPESVQAVTFAETVDLSSMGVTPEMFLKVYAMGFGGVMTAFMLGYVLGVVLGLIRKA' A
#
# COMPACT_ATOMS: atom_id res chain seq x y z
N MET A 1 -6.15 7.48 -18.58
CA MET A 1 -7.61 7.24 -18.63
C MET A 1 -8.27 8.44 -17.96
N ARG A 2 -9.15 9.18 -18.65
CA ARG A 2 -9.86 10.35 -18.10
C ARG A 2 -11.32 9.97 -17.90
N TYR A 3 -11.90 10.34 -16.76
CA TYR A 3 -13.32 10.13 -16.49
C TYR A 3 -13.99 11.51 -16.37
N LEU A 4 -15.29 11.53 -16.64
CA LEU A 4 -16.11 12.72 -16.49
C LEU A 4 -16.72 12.68 -15.08
N ILE A 5 -16.42 13.68 -14.26
CA ILE A 5 -17.10 13.90 -12.98
C ILE A 5 -17.94 15.16 -13.06
N CYS A 6 -18.99 15.16 -12.23
CA CYS A 6 -19.77 16.34 -11.92
C CYS A 6 -19.21 16.95 -10.66
N THR A 7 -18.89 18.24 -10.72
CA THR A 7 -18.41 19.00 -9.56
C THR A 7 -19.56 19.44 -8.63
N VAL A 8 -20.79 19.07 -8.97
CA VAL A 8 -22.03 19.45 -8.27
C VAL A 8 -22.90 18.21 -8.06
N ASP A 9 -23.45 18.07 -6.86
CA ASP A 9 -24.35 16.98 -6.46
C ASP A 9 -25.77 17.15 -7.03
N VAL A 10 -25.90 17.17 -8.35
CA VAL A 10 -27.18 17.24 -9.06
C VAL A 10 -27.24 16.22 -10.19
N SER A 11 -28.36 15.50 -10.29
CA SER A 11 -28.67 14.55 -11.35
C SER A 11 -29.94 14.98 -12.09
N PRO A 12 -29.92 15.10 -13.43
CA PRO A 12 -28.78 14.98 -14.34
C PRO A 12 -27.79 16.15 -14.22
N CYS A 13 -26.54 15.87 -14.55
CA CYS A 13 -25.45 16.83 -14.41
C CYS A 13 -25.52 17.94 -15.47
N PRO A 14 -25.48 19.23 -15.08
CA PRO A 14 -25.45 20.34 -16.02
C PRO A 14 -24.21 20.28 -16.94
N PRO A 15 -24.34 20.62 -18.24
CA PRO A 15 -23.23 20.53 -19.19
C PRO A 15 -22.05 21.46 -18.85
N GLU A 16 -22.29 22.54 -18.10
CA GLU A 16 -21.26 23.50 -17.70
C GLU A 16 -20.41 23.04 -16.51
N SER A 17 -20.88 22.03 -15.77
CA SER A 17 -20.22 21.50 -14.57
C SER A 17 -19.57 20.14 -14.79
N VAL A 18 -19.42 19.73 -16.05
CA VAL A 18 -18.73 18.49 -16.43
C VAL A 18 -17.24 18.77 -16.59
N GLN A 19 -16.41 18.13 -15.76
CA GLN A 19 -14.96 18.22 -15.88
C GLN A 19 -14.33 16.85 -16.17
N ALA A 20 -13.37 16.84 -17.09
CA ALA A 20 -12.60 15.66 -17.45
C ALA A 20 -11.32 15.59 -16.61
N VAL A 21 -11.35 14.81 -15.54
CA VAL A 21 -10.30 14.76 -14.52
C VAL A 21 -9.52 13.44 -14.61
N THR A 22 -8.27 13.42 -14.15
CA THR A 22 -7.39 12.23 -14.22
C THR A 22 -7.53 11.33 -12.99
N PHE A 23 -7.28 10.02 -13.12
CA PHE A 23 -7.54 9.04 -12.02
C PHE A 23 -6.75 9.36 -10.75
N ALA A 24 -5.58 9.98 -10.90
CA ALA A 24 -4.79 10.44 -9.77
C ALA A 24 -5.47 11.56 -8.95
N GLU A 25 -6.38 12.33 -9.55
CA GLU A 25 -7.02 13.49 -8.92
C GLU A 25 -8.39 13.17 -8.28
N THR A 26 -9.07 12.08 -8.66
CA THR A 26 -10.30 11.64 -7.96
C THR A 26 -10.09 10.61 -6.89
N VAL A 27 -9.00 9.84 -6.97
CA VAL A 27 -8.72 8.85 -5.95
C VAL A 27 -8.10 9.57 -4.78
N ASP A 28 -8.98 10.12 -3.94
CA ASP A 28 -8.59 10.54 -2.61
C ASP A 28 -8.32 9.28 -1.77
N LEU A 29 -7.07 8.81 -1.84
CA LEU A 29 -6.56 7.66 -1.07
C LEU A 29 -6.83 7.81 0.43
N SER A 30 -6.89 9.06 0.93
CA SER A 30 -7.18 9.34 2.33
C SER A 30 -8.64 9.02 2.68
N SER A 31 -9.58 9.33 1.78
CA SER A 31 -11.00 8.96 1.92
C SER A 31 -11.24 7.45 1.82
N MET A 32 -10.33 6.72 1.16
CA MET A 32 -10.36 5.26 1.06
C MET A 32 -9.68 4.55 2.24
N GLY A 33 -9.26 5.30 3.27
CA GLY A 33 -8.58 4.76 4.45
C GLY A 33 -7.13 4.34 4.21
N VAL A 34 -6.58 4.67 3.05
CA VAL A 34 -5.18 4.41 2.70
C VAL A 34 -4.33 5.54 3.27
N THR A 35 -4.10 5.47 4.58
CA THR A 35 -3.20 6.41 5.27
C THR A 35 -1.75 5.93 5.19
N PRO A 36 -0.75 6.85 5.28
CA PRO A 36 0.67 6.48 5.31
C PRO A 36 1.02 5.50 6.44
N GLU A 37 0.29 5.60 7.56
CA GLU A 37 0.43 4.72 8.72
C GLU A 37 0.03 3.28 8.41
N MET A 38 -1.03 3.08 7.63
CA MET A 38 -1.48 1.76 7.20
C MET A 38 -0.50 1.12 6.22
N PHE A 39 0.09 1.91 5.33
CA PHE A 39 1.16 1.44 4.43
C PHE A 39 2.37 0.92 5.20
N LEU A 40 2.83 1.66 6.22
CA LEU A 40 3.95 1.23 7.06
C LEU A 40 3.63 -0.06 7.81
N LYS A 41 2.42 -0.21 8.35
CA LYS A 41 2.00 -1.44 9.03
C LYS A 41 2.01 -2.65 8.09
N VAL A 42 1.43 -2.52 6.90
CA VAL A 42 1.37 -3.62 5.90
C VAL A 42 2.78 -3.97 5.41
N TYR A 43 3.61 -2.97 5.14
CA TYR A 43 4.99 -3.17 4.73
C TYR A 43 5.83 -3.84 5.83
N ALA A 44 5.74 -3.35 7.07
CA ALA A 44 6.45 -3.93 8.21
C ALA A 44 6.01 -5.37 8.50
N MET A 45 4.72 -5.68 8.36
CA MET A 45 4.22 -7.05 8.58
C MET A 45 4.66 -8.01 7.47
N GLY A 46 4.61 -7.57 6.21
CA GLY A 46 5.07 -8.38 5.07
C GLY A 46 6.59 -8.56 5.04
N PHE A 47 7.33 -7.46 4.87
CA PHE A 47 8.79 -7.49 4.76
C PHE A 47 9.45 -7.90 6.08
N GLY A 48 8.97 -7.39 7.21
CA GLY A 48 9.49 -7.75 8.52
C GLY A 48 9.27 -9.23 8.86
N GLY A 49 8.13 -9.81 8.48
CA GLY A 49 7.86 -11.24 8.65
C GLY A 49 8.84 -12.13 7.86
N VAL A 50 9.09 -11.79 6.59
CA VAL A 50 10.04 -12.55 5.76
C VAL A 50 11.48 -12.39 6.27
N MET A 51 11.89 -11.16 6.61
CA MET A 51 13.25 -10.87 7.05
C MET A 51 13.57 -11.52 8.40
N THR A 52 12.61 -11.56 9.33
CA THR A 52 12.77 -12.25 10.62
C THR A 52 12.90 -13.76 10.45
N ALA A 53 12.08 -14.39 9.60
CA ALA A 53 12.19 -15.81 9.28
C ALA A 53 13.53 -16.15 8.61
N PHE A 54 14.00 -15.30 7.70
CA PHE A 54 15.30 -15.44 7.07
C PHE A 54 16.45 -15.37 8.08
N MET A 55 16.42 -14.37 8.97
CA MET A 55 17.43 -14.20 10.02
C MET A 55 17.44 -15.38 11.00
N LEU A 56 16.27 -15.91 11.38
CA LEU A 56 16.17 -17.11 12.21
C LEU A 56 16.83 -18.32 11.55
N GLY A 57 16.56 -18.56 10.27
CA GLY A 57 17.20 -19.63 9.51
C GLY A 57 18.72 -19.46 9.41
N TYR A 58 19.19 -18.23 9.16
CA TYR A 58 20.62 -17.90 9.12
C TYR A 58 21.31 -18.18 10.46
N VAL A 59 20.74 -17.68 11.57
CA VAL A 59 21.29 -17.89 12.92
C VAL A 59 21.35 -19.37 13.27
N LEU A 60 20.29 -20.13 13.00
CA LEU A 60 20.27 -21.58 13.23
C LEU A 60 21.36 -22.30 12.42
N GLY A 61 21.56 -21.90 11.15
CA GLY A 61 22.62 -22.43 10.31
C GLY A 61 24.02 -22.16 10.87
N VAL A 62 24.27 -20.94 11.34
CA VAL A 62 25.55 -20.57 11.97
C VAL A 62 25.78 -21.36 13.25
N VAL A 63 24.78 -21.45 14.13
CA VAL A 63 24.89 -22.17 15.41
C VAL A 63 25.17 -23.66 15.18
N LEU A 64 24.42 -24.32 14.29
CA LEU A 64 24.65 -25.72 13.94
C LEU A 64 26.03 -25.93 13.29
N GLY A 65 26.48 -24.97 12.48
CA GLY A 65 27.82 -25.00 11.88
C GLY A 65 28.95 -24.87 12.90
N LEU A 66 28.76 -24.07 13.96
CA LEU A 66 29.71 -23.95 15.07
C LEU A 66 29.75 -25.23 15.91
N ILE A 67 28.58 -25.80 16.24
CA ILE A 67 28.50 -27.06 17.01
C ILE A 67 29.18 -28.21 16.25
N ARG A 68 29.02 -28.28 14.92
CA ARG A 68 29.66 -29.33 14.11
C ARG A 68 31.16 -29.17 13.91
N LYS A 69 31.71 -27.99 14.20
CA LYS A 69 33.14 -27.69 14.08
C LYS A 69 33.91 -27.81 15.41
N ALA A 70 33.20 -27.81 16.54
CA ALA A 70 33.75 -28.12 17.86
C ALA A 70 33.88 -29.64 18.05
#